data_AF-A0A3M2B5G3-F1
#
_entry.id   AF-A0A3M2B5G3-F1
#
_cell.length_a   1.000
_cell.length_b   1.000
_cell.length_c   1.000
_cell.angle_alpha   90.00
_cell.angle_beta   90.00
_cell.angle_gamma   90.00
#
_symmetry.space_group_name_H-M   'P 1'
#
loop_
_entity.id
_entity.type
_entity.pdbx_description
1 polymer ?
#
loop_
_entity_poly.entity_id
_entity_poly.type
_entity_poly.pdbx_seq_one_letter_code
_entity_poly.pdbx_strand_id
1 'polypeptide(L)'
;MRNYLGDVTMECHDSERVSDALSFAVLGGALLLLSGCGGAPAPAPVQADLALNATDDAFNAQRLRSLYTKLSAMAESMRQRSVRESPPFHLQIPTAQGDEPLVFTLVRNGAGDYPHLRIVRPKTGEHANFVFGGSVTQGVTLRLTDDQGRVLQRDGQSLEFALFDARSRSRAPQD
;
A
#
# COMPACT_ATOMS: atom_id res chain seq x y z
N MET A 1 21.89 62.03 21.96
CA MET A 1 23.26 61.69 21.47
C MET A 1 23.06 60.78 20.26
N ARG A 2 23.03 61.31 19.02
CA ARG A 2 24.16 61.39 18.04
C ARG A 2 24.83 60.02 17.80
N ASN A 3 24.43 59.32 16.72
CA ASN A 3 25.03 59.24 15.35
C ASN A 3 26.21 58.23 15.31
N TYR A 4 26.49 57.38 14.31
CA TYR A 4 26.53 57.47 12.82
C TYR A 4 26.34 56.02 12.25
N LEU A 5 25.61 55.76 11.14
CA LEU A 5 26.01 55.79 9.70
C LEU A 5 27.21 54.87 9.38
N GLY A 6 27.32 54.10 8.30
CA GLY A 6 26.57 53.78 7.07
C GLY A 6 27.12 52.41 6.62
N ASP A 7 26.97 51.87 5.42
CA ASP A 7 26.60 52.44 4.14
C ASP A 7 26.21 51.29 3.19
N VAL A 8 25.41 51.64 2.20
CA VAL A 8 24.90 50.80 1.12
C VAL A 8 25.97 50.66 0.03
N THR A 9 26.00 49.54 -0.68
CA THR A 9 26.26 49.58 -2.14
C THR A 9 25.73 48.33 -2.84
N MET A 10 24.95 48.62 -3.87
CA MET A 10 24.37 47.77 -4.88
C MET A 10 25.09 48.15 -6.19
N GLU A 11 25.49 47.17 -7.00
CA GLU A 11 25.74 47.24 -8.47
C GLU A 11 26.31 45.85 -8.87
N CYS A 12 25.64 45.03 -9.70
CA CYS A 12 25.26 45.10 -11.11
C CYS A 12 26.38 44.72 -12.10
N HIS A 13 25.97 43.86 -13.06
CA HIS A 13 26.53 43.59 -14.40
C HIS A 13 27.76 42.67 -14.48
N ASP A 14 27.58 41.48 -15.06
CA ASP A 14 27.53 41.13 -16.51
C ASP A 14 28.94 40.87 -17.03
N SER A 15 29.14 39.70 -17.63
CA SER A 15 29.57 39.57 -19.03
C SER A 15 30.08 38.14 -19.26
N GLU A 16 29.32 37.44 -20.10
CA GLU A 16 29.76 36.58 -21.19
C GLU A 16 31.16 35.93 -21.10
N ARG A 17 31.20 34.60 -21.24
CA ARG A 17 31.98 34.02 -22.35
C ARG A 17 31.46 32.65 -22.76
N VAL A 18 30.95 32.67 -23.98
CA VAL A 18 30.59 31.55 -24.84
C VAL A 18 31.86 30.91 -25.41
N SER A 19 31.78 29.58 -25.57
CA SER A 19 32.41 28.76 -26.60
C SER A 19 33.89 28.35 -26.56
N ASP A 20 34.01 27.02 -26.54
CA ASP A 20 34.64 26.18 -27.57
C ASP A 20 36.05 25.61 -27.34
N ALA A 21 36.15 24.37 -27.85
CA ALA A 21 37.33 23.61 -28.25
C ALA A 21 38.11 22.93 -27.09
N LEU A 22 38.46 21.64 -27.12
CA LEU A 22 38.46 20.58 -28.14
C LEU A 22 38.63 19.23 -27.41
N SER A 23 37.80 18.27 -27.79
CA SER A 23 38.19 16.96 -28.31
C SER A 23 39.41 16.22 -27.75
N PHE A 24 39.17 15.06 -27.13
CA PHE A 24 39.94 13.86 -27.43
C PHE A 24 38.99 12.70 -27.73
N ALA A 25 38.88 12.39 -29.02
CA ALA A 25 38.26 11.18 -29.53
C ALA A 25 39.34 10.10 -29.67
N VAL A 26 39.10 8.91 -29.13
CA VAL A 26 39.69 7.63 -29.60
C VAL A 26 38.57 6.60 -29.45
N LEU A 27 37.78 6.36 -30.51
CA LEU A 27 37.95 5.25 -31.45
C LEU A 27 37.89 3.88 -30.77
N GLY A 28 36.72 3.25 -30.85
CA GLY A 28 36.51 1.88 -30.44
C GLY A 28 35.17 1.32 -30.92
N GLY A 29 35.03 1.13 -32.24
CA GLY A 29 34.11 0.13 -32.82
C GLY A 29 32.70 0.60 -33.14
N ALA A 30 32.49 0.99 -34.39
CA ALA A 30 31.16 1.12 -34.97
C ALA A 30 30.62 -0.25 -35.45
N LEU A 31 29.30 -0.41 -35.30
CA LEU A 31 28.38 -1.22 -36.12
C LEU A 31 28.35 -2.74 -35.93
N LEU A 32 27.40 -3.18 -35.10
CA LEU A 32 26.43 -4.21 -35.50
C LEU A 32 25.02 -3.80 -35.03
N LEU A 33 24.33 -3.04 -35.87
CA LEU A 33 22.88 -3.15 -35.99
C LEU A 33 22.62 -4.47 -36.72
N LEU A 34 21.89 -5.40 -36.12
CA LEU A 34 20.98 -6.34 -36.78
C LEU A 34 20.21 -7.15 -35.72
N SER A 35 18.89 -6.90 -35.66
CA SER A 35 17.82 -7.84 -35.29
C SER A 35 18.02 -8.74 -34.05
N GLY A 36 17.46 -8.33 -32.92
CA GLY A 36 17.21 -9.21 -31.78
C GLY A 36 15.96 -8.75 -31.04
N CYS A 37 14.90 -9.56 -31.13
CA CYS A 37 13.62 -9.38 -30.47
C CYS A 37 13.81 -9.43 -28.94
N GLY A 38 14.21 -8.31 -28.33
CA GLY A 38 14.40 -8.19 -26.89
C GLY A 38 13.11 -7.81 -26.20
N GLY A 39 12.08 -8.64 -26.32
CA GLY A 39 10.96 -8.56 -25.39
C GLY A 39 11.55 -8.64 -24.00
N ALA A 40 11.44 -7.55 -23.23
CA ALA A 40 11.75 -7.62 -21.81
C ALA A 40 11.02 -8.86 -21.29
N PRO A 41 11.72 -9.81 -20.62
CA PRO A 41 11.06 -10.98 -20.10
C PRO A 41 9.87 -10.46 -19.31
N ALA A 42 8.67 -10.89 -19.72
CA ALA A 42 7.46 -10.54 -19.01
C ALA A 42 7.75 -10.77 -17.53
N PRO A 43 7.44 -9.79 -16.65
CA PRO A 43 7.75 -9.92 -15.23
C PRO A 43 7.27 -11.28 -14.78
N ALA A 44 8.19 -12.06 -14.18
CA ALA A 44 7.89 -13.42 -13.78
C ALA A 44 6.57 -13.41 -13.00
N PRO A 45 5.63 -14.33 -13.30
CA PRO A 45 4.33 -14.32 -12.66
C PRO A 45 4.53 -14.34 -11.14
N VAL A 46 3.93 -13.36 -10.45
CA VAL A 46 4.00 -13.27 -9.00
C VAL A 46 3.44 -14.56 -8.42
N GLN A 47 4.29 -15.33 -7.74
CA GLN A 47 3.88 -16.61 -7.17
C GLN A 47 2.91 -16.35 -6.02
N ALA A 48 1.68 -16.84 -6.16
CA ALA A 48 0.66 -16.70 -5.13
C ALA A 48 1.04 -17.54 -3.89
N ASP A 49 0.86 -16.95 -2.71
CA ASP A 49 1.01 -17.65 -1.43
C ASP A 49 -0.16 -18.57 -1.15
N LEU A 50 -1.34 -18.16 -1.61
CA LEU A 50 -2.56 -18.94 -1.58
C LEU A 50 -3.34 -18.71 -2.87
N ALA A 51 -3.79 -19.79 -3.51
CA ALA A 51 -4.81 -19.73 -4.55
C ALA A 51 -6.09 -20.33 -4.00
N LEU A 52 -7.17 -19.54 -3.96
CA LEU A 52 -8.49 -20.01 -3.56
C LEU A 52 -9.16 -20.69 -4.76
N ASN A 53 -9.11 -22.02 -4.79
CA ASN A 53 -9.91 -22.79 -5.73
C ASN A 53 -11.31 -22.99 -5.14
N ALA A 54 -12.33 -22.52 -5.86
CA ALA A 54 -13.70 -22.34 -5.38
C ALA A 54 -14.48 -23.63 -5.07
N THR A 55 -13.84 -24.80 -5.12
CA THR A 55 -14.54 -26.10 -5.08
C THR A 55 -14.17 -27.01 -3.92
N ASP A 56 -13.17 -26.67 -3.10
CA ASP A 56 -12.75 -27.54 -2.00
C ASP A 56 -12.39 -26.74 -0.73
N ASP A 57 -13.41 -26.52 0.11
CA ASP A 57 -13.27 -25.82 1.39
C ASP A 57 -12.34 -26.56 2.37
N ALA A 58 -12.31 -27.89 2.34
CA ALA A 58 -11.46 -28.69 3.23
C ALA A 58 -9.99 -28.53 2.85
N PHE A 59 -9.69 -28.54 1.55
CA PHE A 59 -8.37 -28.26 1.03
C PHE A 59 -7.92 -26.82 1.29
N ASN A 60 -8.83 -25.85 1.14
CA ASN A 60 -8.56 -24.45 1.49
C ASN A 60 -8.26 -24.28 2.99
N ALA A 61 -9.00 -24.97 3.88
CA ALA A 61 -8.74 -24.93 5.31
C ALA A 61 -7.36 -25.50 5.68
N GLN A 62 -6.93 -26.60 5.05
CA GLN A 62 -5.61 -27.17 5.26
C GLN A 62 -4.49 -26.23 4.79
N ARG A 63 -4.67 -25.57 3.63
CA ARG A 63 -3.73 -24.54 3.14
C ARG A 63 -3.67 -23.32 4.05
N LEU A 64 -4.81 -22.84 4.54
CA LEU A 64 -4.82 -21.74 5.52
C LEU A 64 -4.04 -22.10 6.77
N ARG A 65 -4.18 -23.35 7.25
CA ARG A 65 -3.42 -23.83 8.41
C ARG A 65 -1.92 -23.86 8.15
N SER A 66 -1.48 -24.27 6.96
CA SER A 66 -0.04 -24.26 6.61
C SER A 66 0.52 -22.84 6.49
N LEU A 67 -0.33 -21.84 6.26
CA LEU A 67 0.06 -20.43 6.18
C LEU A 67 0.10 -19.74 7.54
N TYR A 68 -0.41 -20.35 8.61
CA TYR A 68 -0.48 -19.74 9.94
C TYR A 68 0.86 -19.19 10.41
N THR A 69 1.95 -19.94 10.24
CA THR A 69 3.30 -19.49 10.64
C THR A 69 3.72 -18.23 9.88
N LYS A 70 3.45 -18.17 8.57
CA LYS A 70 3.76 -17.01 7.73
C LYS A 70 2.93 -15.79 8.13
N LEU A 71 1.62 -15.96 8.28
CA LEU A 71 0.70 -14.89 8.69
C LEU A 71 1.05 -14.36 10.09
N SER A 72 1.42 -15.26 11.01
CA SER A 72 1.88 -14.89 12.35
C SER A 72 3.19 -14.09 12.31
N ALA A 73 4.14 -14.50 11.46
CA ALA A 73 5.40 -13.77 11.28
C ALA A 73 5.19 -12.36 10.69
N MET A 74 4.23 -12.19 9.77
CA MET A 74 3.85 -10.87 9.25
C MET A 74 3.27 -9.97 10.33
N ALA A 75 2.41 -10.51 11.21
CA ALA A 75 1.89 -9.76 12.35
C ALA A 75 2.99 -9.41 13.36
N GLU A 76 3.91 -10.36 13.60
CA GLU A 76 5.04 -10.18 14.51
C GLU A 76 5.99 -9.06 14.06
N SER A 77 6.29 -8.98 12.76
CA SER A 77 7.18 -7.93 12.22
C SER A 77 6.64 -6.52 12.45
N MET A 78 5.32 -6.38 12.58
CA MET A 78 4.65 -5.09 12.82
C MET A 78 4.61 -4.69 14.28
N ARG A 79 5.11 -5.51 15.23
CA ARG A 79 5.18 -5.13 16.66
C ARG A 79 6.06 -3.91 16.88
N GLN A 80 7.12 -3.76 16.09
CA GLN A 80 7.98 -2.58 16.14
C GLN A 80 7.27 -1.39 15.49
N ARG A 81 7.13 -0.28 16.24
CA ARG A 81 6.41 0.92 15.76
C ARG A 81 7.08 1.62 14.57
N SER A 82 8.39 1.42 14.38
CA SER A 82 9.15 1.97 13.24
C SER A 82 8.80 1.29 11.92
N VAL A 83 8.32 0.04 11.95
CA VAL A 83 7.94 -0.70 10.76
C VAL A 83 6.58 -0.19 10.27
N ARG A 84 6.58 0.37 9.06
CA ARG A 84 5.40 0.98 8.43
C ARG A 84 4.57 -0.02 7.63
N GLU A 85 5.18 -1.09 7.15
CA GLU A 85 4.54 -2.08 6.30
C GLU A 85 5.17 -3.47 6.53
N SER A 86 4.35 -4.52 6.53
CA SER A 86 4.80 -5.91 6.59
C SER A 86 5.23 -6.42 5.22
N PRO A 87 5.97 -7.55 5.15
CA PRO A 87 6.08 -8.29 3.91
C PRO A 87 4.69 -8.61 3.31
N PRO A 88 4.55 -8.60 1.98
CA PRO A 88 3.26 -8.86 1.32
C PRO A 88 2.87 -10.34 1.37
N PHE A 89 1.55 -10.57 1.39
CA PHE A 89 0.92 -11.86 1.18
C PHE A 89 0.07 -11.83 -0.08
N HIS A 90 0.31 -12.76 -0.99
CA HIS A 90 -0.33 -12.79 -2.31
C HIS A 90 -1.43 -13.84 -2.33
N LEU A 91 -2.68 -13.40 -2.52
CA LEU A 91 -3.83 -14.26 -2.68
C LEU A 91 -4.28 -14.24 -4.15
N GLN A 92 -4.36 -15.39 -4.79
CA GLN A 92 -4.95 -15.53 -6.10
C GLN A 92 -6.43 -15.88 -5.96
N ILE A 93 -7.28 -15.05 -6.58
CA ILE A 93 -8.74 -15.20 -6.57
C ILE A 93 -9.26 -15.47 -7.99
N PRO A 94 -10.20 -16.40 -8.16
CA PRO A 94 -10.85 -16.62 -9.45
C PRO A 94 -11.83 -15.47 -9.74
N THR A 95 -11.75 -14.89 -10.94
CA THR A 95 -12.71 -13.88 -11.42
C THR A 95 -13.33 -14.30 -12.75
N ALA A 96 -14.38 -13.61 -13.19
CA ALA A 96 -14.99 -13.88 -14.50
C ALA A 96 -14.02 -13.68 -15.67
N GLN A 97 -12.95 -12.90 -15.48
CA GLN A 97 -11.92 -12.59 -16.47
C GLN A 97 -10.66 -13.45 -16.32
N GLY A 98 -10.68 -14.46 -15.45
CA GLY A 98 -9.53 -15.29 -15.09
C GLY A 98 -9.02 -15.00 -13.68
N ASP A 99 -7.96 -15.68 -13.28
CA ASP A 99 -7.41 -15.53 -11.94
C ASP A 99 -6.72 -14.16 -11.79
N GLU A 100 -7.04 -13.45 -10.71
CA GLU A 100 -6.41 -12.17 -10.37
C GLU A 100 -5.68 -12.24 -9.02
N PRO A 101 -4.48 -11.67 -8.91
CA PRO A 101 -3.79 -11.56 -7.63
C PRO A 101 -4.32 -10.37 -6.82
N LEU A 102 -4.43 -10.57 -5.51
CA LEU A 102 -4.61 -9.55 -4.49
C LEU A 102 -3.41 -9.56 -3.56
N VAL A 103 -2.94 -8.37 -3.18
CA VAL A 103 -1.81 -8.20 -2.27
C VAL A 103 -2.33 -7.71 -0.93
N PHE A 104 -2.02 -8.46 0.11
CA PHE A 104 -2.38 -8.20 1.49
C PHE A 104 -1.13 -7.75 2.24
N THR A 105 -1.17 -6.56 2.83
CA THR A 105 -0.10 -6.05 3.69
C THR A 105 -0.67 -5.51 4.99
N LEU A 106 0.06 -5.62 6.09
CA LEU A 106 -0.25 -4.86 7.29
C LEU A 106 0.47 -3.52 7.19
N VAL A 107 -0.24 -2.41 7.40
CA VAL A 107 0.30 -1.06 7.25
C VAL A 107 0.03 -0.18 8.47
N ARG A 108 0.87 0.85 8.67
CA ARG A 108 0.66 1.95 9.62
C ARG A 108 0.64 3.28 8.86
N ASN A 109 -0.51 3.69 8.36
CA ASN A 109 -0.74 4.94 7.63
C ASN A 109 -1.79 5.82 8.36
N GLY A 110 -2.37 6.80 7.66
CA GLY A 110 -3.38 7.71 8.22
C GLY A 110 -4.76 7.07 8.46
N ALA A 111 -4.98 5.83 8.04
CA ALA A 111 -6.27 5.16 8.21
C ALA A 111 -6.53 4.65 9.63
N GLY A 112 -5.48 4.47 10.44
CA GLY A 112 -5.57 4.07 11.84
C GLY A 112 -4.24 4.20 12.56
N ASP A 113 -4.26 4.35 13.88
CA ASP A 113 -3.08 4.49 14.73
C ASP A 113 -2.41 3.15 15.10
N TYR A 114 -2.93 2.05 14.57
CA TYR A 114 -2.47 0.67 14.76
C TYR A 114 -2.25 -0.03 13.41
N PRO A 115 -1.48 -1.15 13.36
CA PRO A 115 -1.33 -1.93 12.13
C PRO A 115 -2.66 -2.50 11.71
N HIS A 116 -3.07 -2.22 10.48
CA HIS A 116 -4.30 -2.73 9.92
C HIS A 116 -4.05 -3.30 8.53
N LEU A 117 -5.01 -4.08 8.04
CA LEU A 117 -4.86 -4.80 6.78
C LEU A 117 -5.15 -3.86 5.61
N ARG A 118 -4.22 -3.76 4.67
CA ARG A 118 -4.42 -3.17 3.34
C ARG A 118 -4.56 -4.29 2.33
N ILE A 119 -5.54 -4.16 1.44
CA ILE A 119 -5.68 -5.01 0.24
C ILE A 119 -5.47 -4.14 -0.98
N VAL A 120 -4.58 -4.57 -1.88
CA VAL A 120 -4.29 -3.91 -3.15
C VAL A 120 -4.60 -4.85 -4.30
N ARG A 121 -5.23 -4.33 -5.35
CA ARG A 121 -5.36 -4.99 -6.65
C ARG A 121 -4.24 -4.49 -7.56
N PRO A 122 -3.15 -5.26 -7.79
CA PRO A 122 -1.97 -4.75 -8.48
C PRO A 122 -2.26 -4.26 -9.91
N LYS A 123 -3.23 -4.90 -10.57
CA LYS A 123 -3.63 -4.59 -11.95
C LYS A 123 -4.20 -3.17 -12.12
N THR A 124 -4.90 -2.66 -11.10
CA THR A 124 -5.55 -1.33 -11.15
C THR A 124 -4.90 -0.32 -10.20
N GLY A 125 -4.13 -0.78 -9.22
CA GLY A 125 -3.62 0.06 -8.13
C GLY A 125 -4.69 0.45 -7.10
N GLU A 126 -5.93 0.01 -7.30
CA GLU A 126 -7.02 0.20 -6.34
C GLU A 126 -6.68 -0.54 -5.05
N HIS A 127 -7.03 0.09 -3.94
CA HIS A 127 -6.77 -0.47 -2.63
C HIS A 127 -7.82 -0.02 -1.62
N ALA A 128 -7.93 -0.77 -0.54
CA ALA A 128 -8.71 -0.41 0.62
C ALA A 128 -7.99 -0.87 1.90
N ASN A 129 -8.14 -0.10 2.95
CA ASN A 129 -7.71 -0.44 4.29
C ASN A 129 -8.90 -1.01 5.07
N PHE A 130 -8.72 -2.17 5.71
CA PHE A 130 -9.67 -2.79 6.61
C PHE A 130 -9.35 -2.34 8.02
N VAL A 131 -10.14 -1.39 8.50
CA VAL A 131 -10.00 -0.79 9.83
C VAL A 131 -11.17 -1.26 10.68
N PHE A 132 -10.92 -1.65 11.91
CA PHE A 132 -11.95 -1.92 12.89
C PHE A 132 -11.78 -0.94 14.04
N GLY A 133 -12.90 -0.46 14.59
CA GLY A 133 -12.85 0.51 15.67
C GLY A 133 -14.25 0.96 16.03
N GLY A 134 -14.38 1.58 17.19
CA GLY A 134 -15.67 2.02 17.68
C GLY A 134 -15.58 2.50 19.11
N SER A 135 -16.72 2.96 19.63
CA SER A 135 -16.85 3.35 21.02
C SER A 135 -17.76 2.36 21.75
N VAL A 136 -17.63 2.30 23.07
CA VAL A 136 -18.50 1.46 23.92
C VAL A 136 -19.99 1.75 23.67
N THR A 137 -20.32 2.99 23.28
CA THR A 137 -21.68 3.43 22.98
C THR A 137 -22.16 3.14 21.56
N GLN A 138 -21.24 3.02 20.60
CA GLN A 138 -21.58 2.82 19.17
C GLN A 138 -21.33 1.38 18.71
N GLY A 139 -20.74 0.54 19.55
CA GLY A 139 -20.33 -0.81 19.17
C GLY A 139 -19.02 -0.81 18.38
N VAL A 140 -18.52 -2.00 18.07
CA VAL A 140 -17.34 -2.18 17.21
C VAL A 140 -17.80 -2.21 15.76
N THR A 141 -17.19 -1.38 14.93
CA THR A 141 -17.45 -1.34 13.48
C THR A 141 -16.24 -1.84 12.70
N LEU A 142 -16.49 -2.44 11.54
CA LEU A 142 -15.50 -2.76 10.52
C LEU A 142 -15.76 -1.83 9.32
N ARG A 143 -14.71 -1.15 8.85
CA ARG A 143 -14.76 -0.13 7.80
C ARG A 143 -13.75 -0.45 6.71
N LEU A 144 -14.15 -0.26 5.46
CA LEU A 144 -13.22 -0.12 4.35
C LEU A 144 -12.91 1.36 4.15
N THR A 145 -11.64 1.74 4.22
CA THR A 145 -11.21 3.14 4.14
C THR A 145 -10.13 3.35 3.10
N ASP A 146 -9.93 4.61 2.70
CA ASP A 146 -8.71 5.04 2.03
C ASP A 146 -7.53 5.19 3.01
N ASP A 147 -6.39 5.70 2.55
CA ASP A 147 -5.16 5.90 3.33
C ASP A 147 -5.24 7.02 4.39
N GLN A 148 -6.32 7.81 4.36
CA GLN A 148 -6.60 8.88 5.32
C GLN A 148 -7.70 8.48 6.32
N GLY A 149 -8.21 7.25 6.24
CA GLY A 149 -9.26 6.73 7.12
C GLY A 149 -10.67 7.16 6.72
N ARG A 150 -10.85 7.75 5.53
CA ARG A 150 -12.18 8.10 5.03
C ARG A 150 -12.86 6.82 4.54
N VAL A 151 -14.08 6.57 5.03
CA VAL A 151 -14.86 5.38 4.67
C VAL A 151 -15.21 5.45 3.18
N LEU A 152 -14.89 4.38 2.47
CA LEU A 152 -15.21 4.23 1.06
C LEU A 152 -16.71 4.06 0.89
N GLN A 153 -17.25 4.57 -0.23
CA GLN A 153 -18.65 4.42 -0.58
C GLN A 153 -18.80 3.62 -1.87
N ARG A 154 -19.88 2.84 -1.94
CA ARG A 154 -20.31 2.14 -3.13
C ARG A 154 -21.81 2.36 -3.31
N ASP A 155 -22.21 2.86 -4.47
CA ASP A 155 -23.62 3.12 -4.78
C ASP A 155 -24.32 4.02 -3.73
N GLY A 156 -23.57 5.00 -3.19
CA GLY A 156 -24.04 5.92 -2.14
C GLY A 156 -24.08 5.33 -0.73
N GLN A 157 -23.70 4.06 -0.54
CA GLN A 157 -23.64 3.40 0.75
C GLN A 157 -22.20 3.34 1.28
N SER A 158 -22.01 3.71 2.56
CA SER A 158 -20.74 3.52 3.26
C SER A 158 -20.42 2.04 3.41
N LEU A 159 -19.18 1.67 3.10
CA LEU A 159 -18.66 0.31 3.30
C LEU A 159 -18.23 0.11 4.76
N GLU A 160 -19.23 0.15 5.65
CA GLU A 160 -19.10 -0.02 7.10
C GLU A 160 -20.11 -1.05 7.61
N PHE A 161 -19.65 -1.90 8.53
CA PHE A 161 -20.43 -2.99 9.12
C PHE A 161 -20.33 -2.94 10.65
N ALA A 162 -21.46 -2.95 11.35
CA ALA A 162 -21.47 -3.12 12.80
C ALA A 162 -21.24 -4.60 13.14
N LEU A 163 -20.21 -4.90 13.95
CA LEU A 163 -19.92 -6.27 14.41
C LEU A 163 -20.74 -6.66 15.64
N PHE A 164 -21.03 -5.69 16.50
CA PHE A 164 -21.86 -5.89 17.69
C PHE A 164 -22.70 -4.65 17.96
N ASP A 165 -23.99 -4.85 18.26
CA ASP A 165 -24.88 -3.77 18.66
C ASP A 165 -24.84 -3.61 20.19
N ALA A 166 -24.27 -2.49 20.66
CA ALA A 166 -24.08 -2.23 22.08
C ALA A 166 -25.41 -2.05 22.86
N ARG A 167 -26.55 -1.96 22.17
CA ARG A 167 -27.88 -1.72 22.77
C ARG A 167 -28.64 -2.98 23.19
N SER A 168 -28.04 -4.17 23.10
CA SER A 168 -28.68 -5.43 23.54
C SER A 168 -28.55 -5.73 25.04
N ARG A 169 -28.19 -4.76 25.89
CA ARG A 169 -28.48 -4.84 27.33
C ARG A 169 -29.96 -4.54 27.56
N SER A 170 -30.81 -5.50 27.24
CA SER A 170 -32.17 -5.56 27.77
C SER A 170 -32.11 -5.49 29.30
N ARG A 171 -32.93 -4.61 29.88
CA ARG A 171 -33.08 -4.40 31.33
C ARG A 171 -33.14 -5.74 32.06
N ALA A 172 -32.35 -5.90 33.13
CA ALA A 172 -32.61 -6.92 34.12
C ALA A 172 -34.05 -6.76 34.65
N PRO A 173 -34.80 -7.85 34.90
CA PRO A 173 -36.08 -7.74 35.59
C PRO A 173 -35.81 -7.11 36.96
N GLN A 174 -36.52 -6.03 37.27
CA GLN A 174 -36.63 -5.56 38.64
C GLN A 174 -37.63 -6.49 39.31
N ASP A 175 -37.14 -7.39 40.16
CA ASP A 175 -37.94 -8.05 41.18
C ASP A 175 -38.23 -7.08 42.34
#